data_AF-A0A067DEI5-F1
#
_entry.id   AF-A0A067DEI5-F1
#
_cell.length_a   1.000
_cell.length_b   1.000
_cell.length_c   1.000
_cell.angle_alpha   90.00
_cell.angle_beta   90.00
_cell.angle_gamma   90.00
#
_symmetry.space_group_name_H-M   'P 1'
#
loop_
_entity.id
_entity.type
_entity.pdbx_description
1 polymer ?
#
loop_
_entity_poly.entity_id
_entity_poly.type
_entity_poly.pdbx_seq_one_letter_code
_entity_poly.pdbx_strand_id
1 'polypeptide(L)'
;MACNSATGCQSGCYKNEFERDLKPATETISDSNEQNLCVKCKANEPTPGAGEDGKHCLDCFRSNLFGKFRLAVASNALITPADNVLVAFSGGPSSRVALQFVHELQQRAQKNFDASKDRSLPVFGVGVVFVDETAYYPVPSSEIDNAIQEIKLIVSNLSPPTKELHVIPIESIFCSNPCDGRERFKKLVDSVSDATGKEDLLLQLRMLSLQKFASENGYNRLLLGLCTSRIACHVITATVK
;
A
#
# COMPACT_ATOMS: atom_id res chain seq x y z
N MET A 1 29.34 -45.77 28.07
CA MET A 1 30.11 -44.71 28.75
C MET A 1 29.42 -43.37 28.51
N ALA A 2 29.38 -42.56 29.57
CA ALA A 2 28.97 -41.14 29.75
C ALA A 2 28.97 -40.20 28.52
N CYS A 3 28.30 -39.05 28.45
CA CYS A 3 27.25 -38.33 29.18
C CYS A 3 26.99 -37.03 28.36
N ASN A 4 25.75 -36.52 28.39
CA ASN A 4 25.29 -35.11 28.30
C ASN A 4 25.66 -34.25 27.05
N SER A 5 24.82 -33.33 26.55
CA SER A 5 23.84 -32.46 27.22
C SER A 5 22.70 -32.07 26.27
N ALA A 6 21.50 -31.99 26.86
CA ALA A 6 20.28 -31.41 26.31
C ALA A 6 20.26 -29.87 26.44
N THR A 7 19.52 -29.21 25.55
CA THR A 7 18.56 -28.10 25.79
C THR A 7 18.19 -27.50 24.41
N GLY A 8 16.93 -27.35 24.00
CA GLY A 8 15.67 -27.30 24.72
C GLY A 8 14.91 -26.08 24.20
N CYS A 9 14.06 -26.28 23.18
CA CYS A 9 13.07 -25.31 22.74
C CYS A 9 12.13 -24.94 23.90
N GLN A 10 11.89 -23.66 24.15
CA GLN A 10 10.68 -23.21 24.83
C GLN A 10 10.14 -21.90 24.23
N SER A 11 8.91 -22.03 23.73
CA SER A 11 7.91 -21.02 23.46
C SER A 11 7.21 -20.55 24.75
N GLY A 12 6.78 -19.29 24.80
CA GLY A 12 5.78 -18.78 25.76
C GLY A 12 5.66 -17.26 25.64
N CYS A 13 4.58 -16.72 25.05
CA CYS A 13 3.23 -16.47 25.58
C CYS A 13 3.11 -15.29 26.57
N TYR A 14 2.30 -14.32 26.14
CA TYR A 14 1.72 -13.15 26.80
C TYR A 14 1.48 -13.25 28.31
N LYS A 15 1.78 -12.17 29.03
CA LYS A 15 0.99 -11.70 30.18
C LYS A 15 1.07 -10.18 30.32
N ASN A 16 -0.11 -9.56 30.35
CA ASN A 16 -0.38 -8.15 30.65
C ASN A 16 -0.80 -8.09 32.11
N GLU A 17 -0.16 -7.28 32.95
CA GLU A 17 -0.76 -6.75 34.19
C GLU A 17 -0.35 -5.29 34.37
N PHE A 18 -1.36 -4.43 34.45
CA PHE A 18 -1.28 -3.01 34.81
C PHE A 18 -1.10 -2.89 36.31
N GLU A 19 -0.15 -2.09 36.77
CA GLU A 19 -0.31 -1.33 38.00
C GLU A 19 0.52 -0.04 37.96
N ARG A 20 -0.15 1.08 38.29
CA ARG A 20 0.37 2.44 38.35
C ARG A 20 0.86 2.69 39.76
N ASP A 21 2.06 3.22 39.92
CA ASP A 21 2.41 4.03 41.09
C ASP A 21 3.33 5.20 40.71
N LEU A 22 3.04 6.35 41.31
CA LEU A 22 3.62 7.67 41.02
C LEU A 22 4.55 8.13 42.17
N LYS A 23 5.80 8.48 41.79
CA LYS A 23 6.74 9.49 42.37
C LYS A 23 7.49 9.13 43.68
N PRO A 24 8.60 9.82 44.05
CA PRO A 24 9.28 10.97 43.43
C PRO A 24 10.81 10.81 43.20
N ALA A 25 11.40 11.86 42.64
CA ALA A 25 12.79 12.03 42.20
C ALA A 25 13.88 11.59 43.21
N THR A 26 14.87 10.86 42.69
CA THR A 26 16.20 10.75 43.29
C THR A 26 17.22 10.82 42.15
N GLU A 27 17.99 11.90 42.13
CA GLU A 27 19.13 12.08 41.24
C GLU A 27 20.11 10.94 41.47
N THR A 28 20.11 9.99 40.52
CA THR A 28 21.11 8.95 40.44
C THR A 28 21.84 9.17 39.14
N ILE A 29 23.02 9.79 39.24
CA ILE A 29 24.04 9.78 38.19
C ILE A 29 24.36 8.32 37.94
N SER A 30 23.71 7.76 36.91
CA SER A 30 23.91 6.39 36.45
C SER A 30 24.51 6.47 35.06
N ASP A 31 25.82 6.28 35.05
CA ASP A 31 26.62 6.03 33.88
C ASP A 31 26.10 4.75 33.21
N SER A 32 25.20 4.92 32.24
CA SER A 32 24.77 3.85 31.35
C SER A 32 24.53 4.48 29.99
N ASN A 33 25.58 4.37 29.17
CA ASN A 33 25.59 4.67 27.76
C ASN A 33 24.60 3.73 27.04
N GLU A 34 23.29 3.94 27.25
CA GLU A 34 22.25 3.37 26.39
C GLU A 34 22.40 4.05 25.04
N GLN A 35 23.31 3.50 24.23
CA GLN A 35 23.48 3.92 22.85
C GLN A 35 22.09 3.84 22.21
N ASN A 36 21.50 5.01 21.92
CA ASN A 36 20.18 5.14 21.34
C ASN A 36 20.27 4.73 19.87
N LEU A 37 20.45 3.43 19.65
CA LEU A 37 20.74 2.80 18.38
C LEU A 37 19.60 1.88 18.00
N CYS A 38 19.48 1.66 16.70
CA CYS A 38 18.48 0.79 16.14
C CYS A 38 18.63 -0.64 16.68
N VAL A 39 17.53 -1.22 17.16
CA VAL A 39 17.50 -2.59 17.72
C VAL A 39 17.97 -3.64 16.71
N LYS A 40 17.73 -3.42 15.41
CA LYS A 40 18.04 -4.38 14.34
C LYS A 40 19.48 -4.26 13.82
N CYS A 41 19.93 -3.07 13.45
CA CYS A 41 21.27 -2.90 12.87
C CYS A 41 22.35 -2.50 13.90
N LYS A 42 21.95 -2.03 15.08
CA LYS A 42 22.85 -1.55 16.16
C LYS A 42 23.88 -0.51 15.71
N ALA A 43 23.59 0.23 14.63
CA ALA A 43 24.54 1.17 14.02
C ALA A 43 23.94 2.57 13.82
N ASN A 44 22.69 2.65 13.36
CA ASN A 44 22.03 3.92 13.06
C ASN A 44 21.10 4.32 14.20
N GLU A 45 20.90 5.62 14.36
CA GLU A 45 19.94 6.15 15.33
C GLU A 45 18.49 5.82 14.94
N PRO A 46 17.62 5.50 15.91
CA PRO A 46 16.20 5.29 15.71
C PRO A 46 15.49 6.56 15.24
N THR A 47 14.49 6.41 14.36
CA THR A 47 13.68 7.55 13.93
C THR A 47 12.70 7.96 15.04
N PRO A 48 12.64 9.25 15.42
CA PRO A 48 11.67 9.72 16.40
C PRO A 48 10.23 9.53 15.87
N GLY A 49 9.35 8.95 16.69
CA GLY A 49 7.96 8.70 16.31
C GLY A 49 7.68 7.34 15.66
N ALA A 50 8.67 6.44 15.54
CA ALA A 50 8.38 5.02 15.32
C ALA A 50 7.66 4.48 16.56
N GLY A 51 6.40 4.05 16.40
CA GLY A 51 5.52 3.60 17.49
C GLY A 51 6.05 2.38 18.28
N GLU A 52 5.20 1.78 19.11
CA GLU A 52 5.52 0.71 20.08
C GLU A 52 6.32 -0.50 19.55
N ASP A 53 6.43 -0.67 18.23
CA ASP A 53 7.22 -1.71 17.52
C ASP A 53 8.76 -1.56 17.64
N GLY A 54 9.26 -0.83 18.63
CA GLY A 54 10.69 -0.73 18.96
C GLY A 54 11.47 0.30 18.15
N LYS A 55 12.60 0.72 18.74
CA LYS A 55 13.53 1.73 18.21
C LYS A 55 14.21 1.26 16.91
N HIS A 56 13.58 1.49 15.76
CA HIS A 56 14.14 1.18 14.45
C HIS A 56 14.67 2.44 13.75
N CYS A 57 15.82 2.34 13.07
CA CYS A 57 16.21 3.36 12.08
C CYS A 57 15.32 3.24 10.83
N LEU A 58 15.30 4.30 10.01
CA LEU A 58 14.47 4.39 8.81
C LEU A 58 14.60 3.18 7.88
N ASP A 59 15.82 2.72 7.61
CA ASP A 59 16.07 1.59 6.71
C ASP A 59 15.56 0.27 7.28
N CYS A 60 15.77 0.05 8.58
CA CYS A 60 15.28 -1.15 9.26
C CYS A 60 13.76 -1.17 9.35
N PHE A 61 13.15 0.00 9.58
CA PHE A 61 11.70 0.17 9.57
C PHE A 61 11.10 -0.10 8.19
N ARG A 62 11.62 0.54 7.14
CA ARG A 62 11.18 0.30 5.75
C ARG A 62 11.34 -1.18 5.36
N SER A 63 12.47 -1.79 5.72
CA SER A 63 12.72 -3.21 5.47
C SER A 63 11.76 -4.12 6.23
N ASN A 64 11.39 -3.77 7.46
CA ASN A 64 10.38 -4.47 8.25
C ASN A 64 9.00 -4.37 7.57
N LEU A 65 8.57 -3.17 7.18
CA LEU A 65 7.32 -2.94 6.48
C LEU A 65 7.24 -3.70 5.15
N PHE A 66 8.29 -3.63 4.33
CA PHE A 66 8.37 -4.42 3.10
C PHE A 66 8.33 -5.93 3.37
N GLY A 67 8.97 -6.38 4.46
CA GLY A 67 8.91 -7.75 4.92
C GLY A 67 7.48 -8.21 5.23
N LYS A 68 6.73 -7.40 5.99
CA LYS A 68 5.30 -7.63 6.31
C LYS A 68 4.44 -7.66 5.03
N PHE A 69 4.64 -6.71 4.12
CA PHE A 69 3.94 -6.69 2.81
C PHE A 69 4.23 -7.95 1.98
N ARG A 70 5.50 -8.30 1.80
CA ARG A 70 5.92 -9.47 1.03
C ARG A 70 5.36 -10.76 1.63
N LEU A 71 5.39 -10.89 2.96
CA LEU A 71 4.82 -12.04 3.65
C LEU A 71 3.32 -12.15 3.36
N ALA A 72 2.57 -11.05 3.48
CA ALA A 72 1.13 -11.03 3.19
C ALA A 72 0.80 -11.40 1.74
N VAL A 73 1.59 -10.95 0.77
CA VAL A 73 1.44 -11.31 -0.65
C VAL A 73 1.69 -12.80 -0.86
N ALA A 74 2.75 -13.35 -0.28
CA ALA A 74 3.13 -14.75 -0.46
C ALA A 74 2.20 -15.71 0.29
N SER A 75 1.84 -15.41 1.54
CA SER A 75 1.02 -16.30 2.38
C SER A 75 -0.41 -16.46 1.87
N ASN A 76 -0.94 -15.45 1.18
CA ASN A 76 -2.30 -15.45 0.66
C ASN A 76 -2.35 -15.58 -0.88
N ALA A 77 -1.22 -15.87 -1.53
CA ALA A 77 -1.09 -15.99 -2.99
C ALA A 77 -1.72 -14.81 -3.76
N LEU A 78 -1.55 -13.57 -3.25
CA LEU A 78 -2.20 -12.38 -3.81
C LEU A 78 -1.62 -11.97 -5.17
N ILE A 79 -0.34 -12.24 -5.39
CA ILE A 79 0.38 -11.98 -6.64
C ILE A 79 1.18 -13.23 -6.99
N THR A 80 0.93 -13.76 -8.17
CA THR A 80 1.61 -14.91 -8.73
C THR A 80 2.42 -14.52 -9.97
N PRO A 81 3.43 -15.32 -10.37
CA PRO A 81 4.23 -15.09 -11.57
C PRO A 81 3.45 -14.88 -12.88
N ALA A 82 2.25 -15.44 -12.98
CA ALA A 82 1.41 -15.35 -14.17
C ALA A 82 0.45 -14.13 -14.17
N ASP A 83 0.46 -13.33 -13.09
CA ASP A 83 -0.47 -12.22 -12.94
C ASP A 83 -0.02 -10.96 -13.69
N ASN A 84 -1.02 -10.17 -14.10
CA ASN A 84 -0.86 -8.80 -14.55
C ASN A 84 -1.55 -7.90 -13.52
N VAL A 85 -0.74 -7.21 -12.71
CA VAL A 85 -1.19 -6.42 -11.58
C VAL A 85 -1.41 -4.97 -12.01
N LEU A 86 -2.61 -4.46 -11.78
CA LEU A 86 -2.95 -3.05 -11.91
C LEU A 86 -2.90 -2.37 -10.55
N VAL A 87 -2.02 -1.40 -10.37
CA VAL A 87 -1.90 -0.62 -9.13
C VAL A 87 -2.74 0.65 -9.25
N ALA A 88 -3.76 0.78 -8.41
CA ALA A 88 -4.52 2.03 -8.29
C ALA A 88 -3.68 3.06 -7.52
N PHE A 89 -3.26 4.11 -8.23
CA PHE A 89 -2.40 5.15 -7.72
C PHE A 89 -3.14 6.48 -7.68
N SER A 90 -3.21 7.09 -6.49
CA SER A 90 -3.94 8.33 -6.24
C SER A 90 -3.02 9.53 -5.93
N GLY A 91 -1.70 9.34 -5.93
CA GLY A 91 -0.72 10.33 -5.48
C GLY A 91 -0.52 10.39 -3.95
N GLY A 92 -1.46 9.84 -3.17
CA GLY A 92 -1.36 9.81 -1.70
C GLY A 92 -0.26 8.89 -1.15
N PRO A 93 0.06 9.00 0.16
CA PRO A 93 1.15 8.25 0.78
C PRO A 93 0.94 6.72 0.73
N SER A 94 -0.29 6.26 1.00
CA SER A 94 -0.58 4.82 1.02
C SER A 94 -0.48 4.17 -0.36
N SER A 95 -0.97 4.84 -1.41
CA SER A 95 -0.85 4.37 -2.79
C SER A 95 0.58 4.46 -3.31
N ARG A 96 1.36 5.45 -2.86
CA ARG A 96 2.80 5.57 -3.16
C ARG A 96 3.64 4.45 -2.54
N VAL A 97 3.40 4.11 -1.28
CA VAL A 97 4.08 2.97 -0.62
C VAL A 97 3.69 1.66 -1.31
N ALA A 98 2.41 1.48 -1.65
CA ALA A 98 1.94 0.31 -2.37
C ALA A 98 2.64 0.15 -3.73
N LEU A 99 2.69 1.22 -4.53
CA LEU A 99 3.40 1.23 -5.82
C LEU A 99 4.89 0.90 -5.66
N GLN A 100 5.57 1.50 -4.68
CA GLN A 100 6.98 1.26 -4.41
C GLN A 100 7.24 -0.20 -4.02
N PHE A 101 6.42 -0.79 -3.15
CA PHE A 101 6.59 -2.17 -2.71
C PHE A 101 6.28 -3.18 -3.82
N VAL A 102 5.26 -2.92 -4.65
CA VAL A 102 5.00 -3.74 -5.84
C VAL A 102 6.17 -3.68 -6.82
N HIS A 103 6.73 -2.49 -7.03
CA HIS A 103 7.92 -2.34 -7.87
C HIS A 103 9.11 -3.14 -7.33
N GLU A 104 9.39 -3.06 -6.03
CA GLU A 104 10.48 -3.83 -5.40
C GLU A 104 10.25 -5.34 -5.48
N LEU A 105 9.01 -5.79 -5.36
CA LEU A 105 8.65 -7.20 -5.54
C LEU A 105 8.91 -7.64 -6.98
N GLN A 106 8.54 -6.82 -7.96
CA GLN A 106 8.77 -7.09 -9.38
C GLN A 106 10.26 -7.12 -9.71
N GLN A 107 11.06 -6.19 -9.19
CA GLN A 107 12.51 -6.20 -9.36
C GLN A 107 13.15 -7.49 -8.83
N ARG A 108 12.69 -7.97 -7.66
CA ARG A 108 13.19 -9.23 -7.10
C ARG A 108 12.79 -10.42 -7.96
N ALA A 109 11.57 -10.43 -8.49
CA ALA A 109 11.12 -11.45 -9.43
C ALA A 109 11.99 -11.42 -10.72
N GLN A 110 12.28 -10.25 -11.26
CA GLN A 110 13.17 -10.09 -12.41
C GLN A 110 14.58 -10.63 -12.15
N LYS A 111 15.19 -10.25 -11.02
CA LYS A 111 16.52 -10.77 -10.63
C LYS A 111 16.53 -12.30 -10.51
N ASN A 112 15.45 -12.88 -9.97
CA ASN A 112 15.32 -14.33 -9.86
C ASN A 112 15.15 -14.99 -11.23
N PHE A 113 14.39 -14.37 -12.14
CA PHE A 113 14.24 -14.83 -13.52
C PHE A 113 15.58 -14.81 -14.26
N ASP A 114 16.34 -13.71 -14.15
CA ASP A 114 17.63 -13.55 -14.80
C ASP A 114 18.69 -14.53 -14.24
N ALA A 115 18.62 -14.85 -12.95
CA ALA A 115 19.50 -15.83 -12.31
C ALA A 115 19.12 -17.29 -12.61
N SER A 116 17.88 -17.55 -13.05
CA SER A 116 17.40 -18.90 -13.35
C SER A 116 17.85 -19.33 -14.75
N LYS A 117 18.58 -20.45 -14.84
CA LYS A 117 19.03 -21.01 -16.13
C LYS A 117 17.87 -21.40 -17.05
N ASP A 118 16.80 -21.92 -16.46
CA ASP A 118 15.65 -22.44 -17.21
C ASP A 118 14.56 -21.38 -17.43
N ARG A 119 14.72 -20.17 -16.88
CA ARG A 119 13.75 -19.05 -16.99
C ARG A 119 12.31 -19.44 -16.66
N SER A 120 12.15 -20.44 -15.79
CA SER A 120 10.87 -21.09 -15.49
C SER A 120 9.93 -20.27 -14.59
N LEU A 121 10.41 -19.16 -14.02
CA LEU A 121 9.65 -18.30 -13.11
C LEU A 121 9.29 -16.99 -13.81
N PRO A 122 8.13 -16.88 -14.48
CA PRO A 122 7.76 -15.67 -15.18
C PRO A 122 7.68 -14.47 -14.23
N VAL A 123 7.99 -13.29 -14.75
CA VAL A 123 7.86 -12.05 -14.00
C VAL A 123 6.47 -11.51 -14.24
N PHE A 124 5.72 -11.30 -13.15
CA PHE A 124 4.38 -10.74 -13.23
C PHE A 124 4.41 -9.32 -13.82
N GLY A 125 3.38 -8.98 -14.60
CA GLY A 125 3.20 -7.66 -15.19
C GLY A 125 2.73 -6.64 -14.16
N VAL A 126 3.10 -5.36 -14.36
CA VAL A 126 2.65 -4.25 -13.51
C VAL A 126 2.26 -3.05 -14.36
N GLY A 127 1.00 -2.63 -14.24
CA GLY A 127 0.48 -1.36 -14.73
C GLY A 127 0.07 -0.45 -13.57
N VAL A 128 -0.04 0.84 -13.83
CA VAL A 128 -0.49 1.85 -12.87
C VAL A 128 -1.70 2.56 -13.46
N VAL A 129 -2.72 2.81 -12.65
CA VAL A 129 -3.91 3.57 -13.07
C VAL A 129 -4.19 4.71 -12.10
N PHE A 130 -4.49 5.88 -12.66
CA PHE A 130 -5.01 7.04 -11.96
C PHE A 130 -6.42 7.34 -12.49
N VAL A 131 -7.37 7.52 -11.57
CA VAL A 131 -8.75 7.88 -11.89
C VAL A 131 -8.90 9.39 -11.77
N ASP A 132 -9.23 10.03 -12.88
CA ASP A 132 -9.57 11.44 -12.96
C ASP A 132 -11.05 11.63 -12.60
N GLU A 133 -11.30 12.34 -11.49
CA GLU A 133 -12.63 12.57 -10.92
C GLU A 133 -13.16 13.98 -11.16
N THR A 134 -12.56 14.70 -12.10
CA THR A 134 -12.84 16.12 -12.33
C THR A 134 -14.22 16.38 -12.91
N ALA A 135 -14.88 15.33 -13.40
CA ALA A 135 -16.31 15.37 -13.71
C ALA A 135 -17.19 15.61 -12.49
N TYR A 136 -16.78 15.18 -11.29
CA TYR A 136 -17.51 15.37 -10.05
C TYR A 136 -16.97 16.52 -9.21
N TYR A 137 -15.64 16.65 -9.13
CA TYR A 137 -14.96 17.77 -8.47
C TYR A 137 -14.35 18.67 -9.54
N PRO A 138 -15.05 19.72 -10.01
CA PRO A 138 -14.48 20.63 -10.98
C PRO A 138 -13.29 21.34 -10.35
N VAL A 139 -12.11 21.08 -10.87
CA VAL A 139 -10.85 21.72 -10.49
C VAL A 139 -10.32 22.45 -11.73
N PRO A 140 -9.59 23.58 -11.60
CA PRO A 140 -8.96 24.22 -12.75
C PRO A 140 -8.10 23.23 -13.53
N SER A 141 -8.20 23.28 -14.87
CA SER A 141 -7.46 22.38 -15.78
C SER A 141 -5.96 22.35 -15.48
N SER A 142 -5.37 23.51 -15.18
CA SER A 142 -3.95 23.62 -14.81
C SER A 142 -3.56 22.82 -13.57
N GLU A 143 -4.41 22.73 -12.55
CA GLU A 143 -4.09 22.01 -11.32
C GLU A 143 -4.13 20.49 -11.53
N ILE A 144 -5.12 20.02 -12.30
CA ILE A 144 -5.25 18.60 -12.65
C ILE A 144 -4.09 18.18 -13.55
N ASP A 145 -3.76 18.99 -14.54
CA ASP A 145 -2.62 18.75 -15.43
C ASP A 145 -1.32 18.65 -14.62
N ASN A 146 -1.10 19.57 -13.67
CA ASN A 146 0.05 19.53 -12.78
C ASN A 146 0.08 18.24 -11.92
N ALA A 147 -1.05 17.84 -11.35
CA ALA A 147 -1.15 16.60 -10.57
C ALA A 147 -0.87 15.35 -11.42
N ILE A 148 -1.41 15.29 -12.64
CA ILE A 148 -1.15 14.20 -13.59
C ILE A 148 0.33 14.18 -13.99
N GLN A 149 0.96 15.34 -14.19
CA GLN A 149 2.40 15.41 -14.49
C GLN A 149 3.25 14.95 -13.31
N GLU A 150 2.90 15.31 -12.08
CA GLU A 150 3.59 14.80 -10.89
C GLU A 150 3.47 13.27 -10.78
N ILE A 151 2.27 12.73 -11.02
CA ILE A 151 2.04 11.29 -11.03
C ILE A 151 2.86 10.60 -12.13
N LYS A 152 2.87 11.14 -13.35
CA LYS A 152 3.71 10.66 -14.46
C LYS A 152 5.18 10.66 -14.07
N LEU A 153 5.66 11.74 -13.47
CA LEU A 153 7.04 11.86 -13.01
C LEU A 153 7.37 10.78 -11.97
N ILE A 154 6.51 10.58 -10.96
CA ILE A 154 6.70 9.55 -9.93
C ILE A 154 6.80 8.15 -10.57
N VAL A 155 5.90 7.81 -11.50
CA VAL A 155 5.90 6.49 -12.15
C VAL A 155 7.12 6.32 -13.07
N SER A 156 7.50 7.36 -13.80
CA SER A 156 8.66 7.35 -14.71
C SER A 156 10.01 7.29 -13.98
N ASN A 157 10.09 7.83 -12.76
CA ASN A 157 11.28 7.78 -11.92
C ASN A 157 11.53 6.40 -11.30
N LEU A 158 10.56 5.47 -11.39
CA LEU A 158 10.79 4.09 -11.00
C LEU A 158 11.77 3.44 -11.98
N SER A 159 12.77 2.74 -11.46
CA SER A 159 13.72 2.01 -12.29
C SER A 159 13.01 0.93 -13.15
N PRO A 160 13.67 0.43 -14.20
CA PRO A 160 13.12 -0.64 -15.04
C PRO A 160 12.68 -1.87 -14.22
N PRO A 161 11.62 -2.60 -14.64
CA PRO A 161 10.85 -2.39 -15.86
C PRO A 161 9.89 -1.17 -15.78
N THR A 162 9.76 -0.48 -16.91
CA THR A 162 8.84 0.65 -17.08
C THR A 162 7.41 0.18 -16.88
N LYS A 163 6.66 0.92 -16.06
CA LYS A 163 5.24 0.64 -15.81
C LYS A 163 4.42 1.56 -16.69
N GLU A 164 3.46 0.99 -17.37
CA GLU A 164 2.49 1.75 -18.13
C GLU A 164 1.57 2.49 -17.16
N LEU A 165 1.44 3.80 -17.35
CA LEU A 165 0.54 4.65 -16.57
C LEU A 165 -0.70 4.96 -17.41
N HIS A 166 -1.84 4.59 -16.87
CA HIS A 166 -3.16 4.83 -17.43
C HIS A 166 -3.86 5.94 -16.67
N VAL A 167 -4.39 6.93 -17.37
CA VAL A 167 -5.24 7.98 -16.80
C VAL A 167 -6.64 7.79 -17.36
N ILE A 168 -7.61 7.50 -16.49
CA ILE A 168 -8.98 7.22 -16.89
C ILE A 168 -9.95 8.22 -16.26
N PRO A 169 -10.85 8.85 -17.02
CA PRO A 169 -11.90 9.68 -16.46
C PRO A 169 -12.95 8.79 -15.78
N ILE A 170 -13.49 9.23 -14.64
CA ILE A 170 -14.47 8.45 -13.87
C ILE A 170 -15.75 8.17 -14.68
N GLU A 171 -16.14 9.09 -15.58
CA GLU A 171 -17.28 8.95 -16.47
C GLU A 171 -17.12 7.88 -17.56
N SER A 172 -15.90 7.34 -17.76
CA SER A 172 -15.63 6.25 -18.74
C SER A 172 -16.40 4.97 -18.43
N ILE A 173 -16.93 4.81 -17.22
CA ILE A 173 -17.77 3.69 -16.85
C ILE A 173 -19.06 3.62 -17.69
N PHE A 174 -19.67 4.76 -18.02
CA PHE A 174 -20.99 4.82 -18.65
C PHE A 174 -20.96 4.58 -20.14
N CYS A 175 -20.00 5.16 -20.86
CA CYS A 175 -19.89 5.09 -22.31
C CYS A 175 -18.43 5.24 -22.76
N SER A 176 -18.09 4.65 -23.90
CA SER A 176 -16.80 4.90 -24.59
C SER A 176 -16.72 6.32 -25.15
N ASN A 177 -17.87 6.95 -25.44
CA ASN A 177 -17.93 8.35 -25.86
C ASN A 177 -17.96 9.28 -24.63
N PRO A 178 -16.99 10.19 -24.47
CA PRO A 178 -16.83 11.00 -23.25
C PRO A 178 -17.99 11.97 -23.02
N CYS A 179 -18.60 12.51 -24.08
CA CYS A 179 -19.70 13.47 -23.96
C CYS A 179 -20.99 12.83 -23.41
N ASP A 180 -21.37 11.65 -23.91
CA ASP A 180 -22.53 10.89 -23.42
C ASP A 180 -22.25 10.33 -22.03
N GLY A 181 -21.02 9.86 -21.78
CA GLY A 181 -20.61 9.35 -20.47
C GLY A 181 -20.73 10.40 -19.36
N ARG A 182 -20.27 11.63 -19.62
CA ARG A 182 -20.35 12.75 -18.67
C ARG A 182 -21.79 13.16 -18.37
N GLU A 183 -22.66 13.21 -19.38
CA GLU A 183 -24.06 13.57 -19.16
C GLU A 183 -24.79 12.51 -18.31
N ARG A 184 -24.57 11.22 -18.58
CA ARG A 184 -25.14 10.11 -17.80
C ARG A 184 -24.60 10.08 -16.37
N PHE A 185 -23.31 10.27 -16.20
CA PHE A 185 -22.68 10.38 -14.88
C PHE A 185 -23.34 11.49 -14.06
N LYS A 186 -23.48 12.69 -14.65
CA LYS A 186 -24.10 13.83 -13.99
C LYS A 186 -25.56 13.55 -13.64
N LYS A 187 -26.35 12.97 -14.54
CA LYS A 187 -27.74 12.56 -14.28
C LYS A 187 -27.84 11.58 -13.11
N LEU A 188 -26.93 10.60 -13.02
CA LEU A 188 -26.91 9.63 -11.92
C LEU A 188 -26.54 10.32 -10.60
N VAL A 189 -25.50 11.12 -10.58
CA VAL A 189 -25.05 11.85 -9.38
C VAL A 189 -26.12 12.82 -8.89
N ASP A 190 -26.79 13.53 -9.79
CA ASP A 190 -27.84 14.49 -9.46
C ASP A 190 -29.14 13.81 -8.97
N SER A 191 -29.32 12.51 -9.26
CA SER A 191 -30.45 11.73 -8.77
C SER A 191 -30.36 11.39 -7.26
N VAL A 192 -29.15 11.46 -6.69
CA VAL A 192 -28.92 11.26 -5.25
C VAL A 192 -29.00 12.61 -4.56
N SER A 193 -29.91 12.77 -3.59
CA SER A 193 -30.14 14.07 -2.94
C SER A 193 -29.18 14.34 -1.78
N ASP A 194 -28.71 13.31 -1.08
CA ASP A 194 -27.89 13.44 0.12
C ASP A 194 -26.40 13.43 -0.19
N ALA A 195 -25.64 14.28 0.50
CA ALA A 195 -24.21 14.46 0.24
C ALA A 195 -23.40 13.18 0.53
N THR A 196 -23.74 12.47 1.61
CA THR A 196 -23.09 11.21 1.99
C THR A 196 -23.31 10.12 0.95
N GLY A 197 -24.53 9.97 0.45
CA GLY A 197 -24.88 9.03 -0.61
C GLY A 197 -24.17 9.34 -1.91
N LYS A 198 -23.91 10.62 -2.23
CA LYS A 198 -23.06 11.00 -3.38
C LYS A 198 -21.62 10.57 -3.19
N GLU A 199 -21.05 10.76 -2.00
CA GLU A 199 -19.68 10.32 -1.67
C GLU A 199 -19.56 8.79 -1.72
N ASP A 200 -20.53 8.08 -1.16
CA ASP A 200 -20.59 6.61 -1.19
C ASP A 200 -20.74 6.10 -2.63
N LEU A 201 -21.61 6.72 -3.43
CA LEU A 201 -21.78 6.42 -4.85
C LEU A 201 -20.46 6.63 -5.61
N LEU A 202 -19.77 7.74 -5.37
CA LEU A 202 -18.50 8.05 -6.01
C LEU A 202 -17.43 6.99 -5.69
N LEU A 203 -17.38 6.54 -4.43
CA LEU A 203 -16.46 5.49 -4.00
C LEU A 203 -16.74 4.16 -4.72
N GLN A 204 -18.02 3.81 -4.90
CA GLN A 204 -18.41 2.62 -5.68
C GLN A 204 -18.06 2.77 -7.16
N LEU A 205 -18.35 3.93 -7.76
CA LEU A 205 -18.04 4.20 -9.16
C LEU A 205 -16.52 4.15 -9.42
N ARG A 206 -15.69 4.68 -8.51
CA ARG A 206 -14.23 4.55 -8.60
C ARG A 206 -13.81 3.07 -8.66
N MET A 207 -14.36 2.23 -7.78
CA MET A 207 -14.03 0.80 -7.77
C MET A 207 -14.46 0.11 -9.06
N LEU A 208 -15.66 0.40 -9.55
CA LEU A 208 -16.19 -0.17 -10.79
C LEU A 208 -15.37 0.29 -12.01
N SER A 209 -14.95 1.56 -12.06
CA SER A 209 -14.08 2.08 -13.13
C SER A 209 -12.73 1.37 -13.14
N LEU A 210 -12.12 1.13 -11.97
CA LEU A 210 -10.88 0.38 -11.86
C LEU A 210 -11.05 -1.07 -12.32
N GLN A 211 -12.13 -1.75 -11.92
CA GLN A 211 -12.42 -3.12 -12.31
C GLN A 211 -12.69 -3.26 -13.81
N LYS A 212 -13.49 -2.36 -14.37
CA LYS A 212 -13.77 -2.30 -15.81
C LYS A 212 -12.48 -2.14 -16.59
N PHE A 213 -11.68 -1.13 -16.24
CA PHE A 213 -10.40 -0.87 -16.91
C PHE A 213 -9.43 -2.06 -16.79
N ALA A 214 -9.33 -2.68 -15.62
CA ALA A 214 -8.51 -3.87 -15.42
C ALA A 214 -8.92 -5.00 -16.36
N SER A 215 -10.23 -5.28 -16.47
CA SER A 215 -10.75 -6.34 -17.33
C SER A 215 -10.53 -6.08 -18.82
N GLU A 216 -10.69 -4.83 -19.27
CA GLU A 216 -10.52 -4.44 -20.68
C GLU A 216 -9.05 -4.48 -21.13
N ASN A 217 -8.10 -4.25 -20.22
CA ASN A 217 -6.67 -4.20 -20.52
C ASN A 217 -5.89 -5.45 -20.07
N GLY A 218 -6.59 -6.53 -19.69
CA GLY A 218 -5.96 -7.81 -19.36
C GLY A 218 -5.21 -7.84 -18.03
N TYR A 219 -5.54 -6.95 -17.09
CA TYR A 219 -5.07 -7.01 -15.71
C TYR A 219 -5.99 -7.90 -14.87
N ASN A 220 -5.43 -8.96 -14.29
CA ASN A 220 -6.19 -9.97 -13.53
C ASN A 220 -6.09 -9.78 -12.00
N ARG A 221 -5.32 -8.79 -11.55
CA ARG A 221 -5.18 -8.40 -10.14
C ARG A 221 -5.27 -6.88 -10.01
N LEU A 222 -6.15 -6.39 -9.14
CA LEU A 222 -6.23 -4.98 -8.77
C LEU A 222 -5.64 -4.78 -7.39
N LEU A 223 -4.63 -3.91 -7.28
CA LEU A 223 -3.97 -3.58 -6.03
C LEU A 223 -4.32 -2.15 -5.60
N LEU A 224 -4.85 -2.04 -4.39
CA LEU A 224 -5.26 -0.78 -3.78
C LEU A 224 -4.31 -0.41 -2.63
N GLY A 225 -3.99 0.88 -2.49
CA GLY A 225 -3.21 1.39 -1.37
C GLY A 225 -4.00 1.52 -0.06
N LEU A 226 -4.68 0.47 0.39
CA LEU A 226 -5.43 0.47 1.64
C LEU A 226 -4.52 0.16 2.84
N CYS A 227 -4.62 0.97 3.90
CA CYS A 227 -3.93 0.71 5.16
C CYS A 227 -4.85 -0.02 6.15
N THR A 228 -4.26 -0.64 7.18
CA THR A 228 -4.99 -1.36 8.23
C THR A 228 -6.09 -0.51 8.86
N SER A 229 -5.84 0.78 9.11
CA SER A 229 -6.84 1.70 9.66
C SER A 229 -8.04 1.87 8.74
N ARG A 230 -7.82 2.02 7.42
CA ARG A 230 -8.94 2.12 6.45
C ARG A 230 -9.74 0.82 6.38
N ILE A 231 -9.06 -0.33 6.38
CA ILE A 231 -9.73 -1.64 6.42
C ILE A 231 -10.55 -1.78 7.71
N ALA A 232 -9.99 -1.40 8.87
CA ALA A 232 -10.68 -1.45 10.15
C ALA A 232 -11.93 -0.56 10.15
N CYS A 233 -11.85 0.67 9.62
CA CYS A 233 -13.02 1.53 9.46
C CYS A 233 -14.10 0.86 8.59
N HIS A 234 -13.72 0.28 7.43
CA HIS A 234 -14.67 -0.43 6.58
C HIS A 234 -15.33 -1.62 7.29
N VAL A 235 -14.57 -2.40 8.05
CA VAL A 235 -15.10 -3.53 8.83
C VAL A 235 -16.06 -3.04 9.91
N ILE A 236 -15.72 -1.98 10.64
CA ILE A 236 -16.59 -1.41 11.68
C ILE A 236 -17.89 -0.89 11.05
N THR A 237 -17.80 -0.07 9.99
CA THR A 237 -18.99 0.45 9.28
C THR A 237 -19.89 -0.67 8.75
N ALA A 238 -19.32 -1.78 8.28
CA ALA A 238 -20.10 -2.91 7.77
C ALA A 238 -20.71 -3.81 8.87
N THR A 239 -20.21 -3.73 10.11
CA THR A 239 -20.62 -4.64 11.20
C THR A 239 -21.47 -3.97 12.27
N VAL A 240 -21.41 -2.64 12.38
CA VAL A 240 -22.29 -1.88 13.27
C VAL A 240 -23.71 -1.92 12.70
N LYS A 241 -24.62 -2.52 13.47
CA LYS A 241 -26.07 -2.56 13.22
C LYS A 241 -26.77 -1.36 13.84
#